data_AF-A0A371QVI5-F1
#
_entry.id   AF-A0A371QVI5-F1
#
_cell.length_a   1.000
_cell.length_b   1.000
_cell.length_c   1.000
_cell.angle_alpha   90.00
_cell.angle_beta   90.00
_cell.angle_gamma   90.00
#
_symmetry.space_group_name_H-M   'P 1'
#
loop_
_entity.id
_entity.type
_entity.pdbx_description
1 polymer ?
#
loop_
_entity_poly.entity_id
_entity_poly.type
_entity_poly.pdbx_seq_one_letter_code
_entity_poly.pdbx_strand_id
1 'polypeptide(L)'
;MALWILIAFAVDLSPELDAAARIDGASPVRRFIHIAIPAMRNAILAVAALSVIETWGEYLYASVILNSQSLLTASVVVGQLITSEFGFNWNVLAAASLLTTLPLLLLVGLAANAMSKLTPSSRR
;
A
#
# COMPACT_ATOMS: atom_id res chain seq x y z
N MET A 1 7.30 7.25 -3.04
CA MET A 1 7.37 7.32 -1.56
C MET A 1 7.95 6.08 -0.88
N ALA A 2 7.60 4.87 -1.32
CA ALA A 2 7.85 3.63 -0.59
C ALA A 2 9.31 3.43 -0.17
N LEU A 3 10.25 3.69 -1.09
CA LEU A 3 11.68 3.56 -0.84
C LEU A 3 12.14 4.43 0.34
N TRP A 4 11.73 5.69 0.39
CA TRP A 4 12.14 6.62 1.45
C TRP A 4 11.60 6.20 2.82
N ILE A 5 10.35 5.73 2.88
CA ILE A 5 9.77 5.24 4.14
C ILE A 5 10.49 3.98 4.60
N LEU A 6 10.74 3.02 3.70
CA LEU A 6 11.44 1.80 4.05
C LEU A 6 12.89 2.06 4.49
N ILE A 7 13.58 3.02 3.86
CA ILE A 7 14.93 3.45 4.30
C ILE A 7 14.86 4.04 5.71
N ALA A 8 13.87 4.90 6.00
CA ALA A 8 13.72 5.48 7.34
C ALA A 8 13.57 4.40 8.41
N PHE A 9 12.75 3.37 8.16
CA PHE A 9 12.63 2.22 9.06
C PHE A 9 13.90 1.36 9.09
N ALA A 10 14.60 1.20 7.97
CA ALA A 10 15.82 0.41 7.89
C ALA A 10 16.96 0.98 8.77
N VAL A 11 17.02 2.30 8.91
CA VAL A 11 18.01 2.99 9.76
C VAL A 11 17.78 2.72 11.25
N ASP A 12 16.54 2.46 11.65
CA ASP A 12 16.18 2.16 13.05
C ASP A 12 16.47 0.70 13.47
N LEU A 13 16.91 -0.16 12.54
CA LEU A 13 17.26 -1.54 12.89
C LEU A 13 18.49 -1.59 13.79
N SER A 14 18.46 -2.46 14.80
CA SER A 14 19.60 -2.63 15.70
C SER A 14 20.84 -3.11 14.93
N PRO A 15 21.94 -2.33 14.92
CA PRO A 15 23.17 -2.73 14.25
C PRO A 15 23.84 -3.94 14.92
N GLU A 16 23.52 -4.19 16.20
CA GLU A 16 24.05 -5.33 16.98
C GLU A 16 23.56 -6.68 16.42
N LEU A 17 22.28 -6.76 16.02
CA LEU A 17 21.71 -7.98 15.42
C LEU A 17 22.40 -8.32 14.09
N ASP A 18 22.71 -7.29 13.29
CA ASP A 18 23.41 -7.46 12.02
C ASP A 18 24.88 -7.88 12.23
N ALA A 19 25.54 -7.29 13.24
CA ALA A 19 26.90 -7.66 13.62
C ALA A 19 27.00 -9.10 14.14
N ALA A 20 26.04 -9.55 14.97
CA ALA A 20 25.98 -10.93 15.45
C ALA A 20 25.81 -11.92 14.28
N ALA A 21 24.89 -11.64 13.35
CA ALA A 21 24.68 -12.50 12.19
C ALA A 21 25.90 -12.57 11.26
N ARG A 22 26.72 -11.51 11.20
CA ARG A 22 28.00 -11.54 10.50
C ARG A 22 29.03 -12.45 11.18
N ILE A 23 29.09 -12.43 12.51
CA ILE A 23 29.97 -13.32 13.28
C ILE A 23 29.56 -14.79 13.06
N ASP A 24 28.25 -15.06 12.95
CA ASP A 24 27.69 -16.38 12.61
C ASP A 24 27.89 -16.78 11.13
N GLY A 25 28.62 -15.99 10.34
CA GLY A 25 28.92 -16.30 8.93
C GLY A 25 27.73 -16.15 7.98
N ALA A 26 26.66 -15.44 8.37
CA ALA A 26 25.52 -15.25 7.48
C ALA A 26 25.86 -14.33 6.30
N SER A 27 25.59 -14.81 5.08
CA SER A 27 25.76 -14.00 3.87
C SER A 27 24.86 -12.75 3.89
N PRO A 28 25.22 -11.66 3.17
CA PRO A 28 24.41 -10.44 3.13
C PRO A 28 22.96 -10.67 2.73
N VAL A 29 22.71 -11.52 1.74
CA VAL A 29 21.36 -11.88 1.29
C VAL A 29 20.58 -12.60 2.39
N ARG A 30 21.24 -13.53 3.11
CA ARG A 30 20.60 -14.24 4.23
C ARG A 30 20.21 -13.28 5.34
N ARG A 31 21.09 -12.35 5.71
CA ARG A 31 20.82 -11.29 6.70
C ARG A 31 19.65 -10.41 6.27
N PHE A 32 19.62 -9.96 5.02
CA PHE A 32 18.52 -9.16 4.50
C PHE A 32 17.17 -9.89 4.59
N ILE A 33 17.09 -11.11 4.08
CA ILE A 33 15.83 -11.86 4.01
C ILE A 33 15.34 -12.32 5.38
N HIS A 34 16.25 -12.74 6.27
CA HIS A 34 15.87 -13.38 7.54
C HIS A 34 15.90 -12.45 8.75
N ILE A 35 16.56 -11.30 8.65
CA ILE A 35 16.68 -10.32 9.75
C ILE A 35 15.98 -9.03 9.37
N ALA A 36 16.42 -8.39 8.29
CA ALA A 36 15.91 -7.07 7.94
C ALA A 36 14.42 -7.08 7.52
N ILE A 37 14.02 -7.99 6.61
CA ILE A 37 12.63 -8.09 6.16
C ILE A 37 11.66 -8.41 7.31
N PRO A 38 11.90 -9.43 8.17
CA PRO A 38 10.97 -9.74 9.27
C PRO A 38 10.93 -8.67 10.35
N ALA A 39 12.04 -7.97 10.58
CA ALA A 39 12.09 -6.81 11.49
C ALA A 39 11.24 -5.65 10.97
N MET A 40 11.30 -5.38 9.66
CA MET A 40 10.54 -4.31 9.00
C MET A 40 9.13 -4.71 8.56
N ARG A 41 8.62 -5.91 8.92
CA ARG A 41 7.32 -6.41 8.44
C ARG A 41 6.16 -5.42 8.60
N ASN A 42 6.11 -4.70 9.72
CA ASN A 42 5.08 -3.70 9.97
C ASN A 42 5.24 -2.47 9.07
N ALA A 43 6.48 -2.02 8.87
CA ALA A 43 6.79 -0.93 7.94
C ALA A 43 6.41 -1.30 6.50
N ILE A 44 6.73 -2.53 6.08
CA ILE A 44 6.37 -3.05 4.77
C ILE A 44 4.85 -3.06 4.58
N LEU A 45 4.08 -3.53 5.57
CA LEU A 45 2.61 -3.52 5.54
C LEU A 45 2.03 -2.11 5.46
N ALA A 46 2.57 -1.17 6.24
CA ALA A 46 2.15 0.23 6.20
C ALA A 46 2.41 0.87 4.82
N VAL A 47 3.62 0.66 4.28
CA VAL A 47 4.00 1.17 2.95
C VAL A 47 3.16 0.53 1.84
N ALA A 48 2.86 -0.77 1.94
CA ALA A 48 1.98 -1.45 1.01
C ALA A 48 0.57 -0.84 1.03
N ALA A 49 0.01 -0.58 2.22
CA ALA A 49 -1.30 0.05 2.35
C ALA A 49 -1.32 1.47 1.74
N LEU A 50 -0.30 2.29 2.03
CA LEU A 50 -0.18 3.62 1.45
C LEU A 50 -0.04 3.57 -0.08
N SER A 51 0.77 2.64 -0.60
CA SER A 51 0.98 2.48 -2.04
C SER A 51 -0.32 2.07 -2.75
N VAL A 52 -1.14 1.22 -2.11
CA VAL A 52 -2.46 0.85 -2.62
C VAL A 52 -3.38 2.06 -2.63
N ILE A 53 -3.42 2.88 -1.57
CA ILE A 53 -4.24 4.10 -1.53
C ILE A 53 -3.88 5.04 -2.69
N GLU A 54 -2.58 5.28 -2.91
CA GLU A 54 -2.12 6.15 -4.00
C GLU A 54 -2.47 5.58 -5.37
N THR A 55 -2.14 4.30 -5.61
CA THR A 55 -2.32 3.68 -6.92
C THR A 55 -3.80 3.47 -7.24
N TRP A 56 -4.64 3.20 -6.24
CA TRP A 56 -6.08 3.04 -6.43
C TRP A 56 -6.74 4.34 -6.86
N GLY A 57 -6.30 5.47 -6.28
CA GLY A 57 -6.78 6.81 -6.61
C GLY A 57 -6.17 7.43 -7.87
N GLU A 58 -5.22 6.75 -8.52
CA GLU A 58 -4.52 7.30 -9.68
C GLU A 58 -5.47 7.46 -10.88
N TYR A 59 -5.72 8.71 -11.25
CA TYR A 59 -6.63 9.09 -12.34
C TYR A 59 -5.89 9.64 -13.56
N LEU A 60 -4.90 10.51 -13.35
CA LEU A 60 -4.28 11.28 -14.44
C LEU A 60 -3.50 10.36 -15.38
N TYR A 61 -2.64 9.51 -14.83
CA TYR A 61 -1.83 8.60 -15.63
C TYR A 61 -2.71 7.55 -16.33
N ALA A 62 -3.68 6.99 -15.59
CA ALA A 62 -4.60 5.99 -16.10
C ALA A 62 -5.50 6.53 -17.22
N SER A 63 -6.06 7.74 -17.08
CA SER A 63 -6.94 8.34 -18.08
C SER A 63 -6.22 8.69 -19.40
N VAL A 64 -4.92 8.99 -19.34
CA VAL A 64 -4.13 9.33 -20.54
C VAL A 64 -3.66 8.08 -21.28
N ILE A 65 -3.33 6.99 -20.58
CA ILE A 65 -2.69 5.81 -21.18
C ILE A 65 -3.69 4.74 -21.59
N LEU A 66 -4.78 4.60 -20.84
CA LEU A 66 -5.77 3.58 -21.10
C LEU A 66 -6.71 4.04 -22.22
N ASN A 67 -6.63 3.37 -23.37
CA ASN A 67 -7.38 3.72 -24.57
C ASN A 67 -8.59 2.81 -24.82
N SER A 68 -8.78 1.76 -24.01
CA SER A 68 -9.88 0.79 -24.18
C SER A 68 -10.80 0.81 -22.97
N GLN A 69 -12.12 0.89 -23.22
CA GLN A 69 -13.14 0.96 -22.18
C GLN A 69 -13.05 -0.21 -21.18
N SER A 70 -12.72 -1.41 -21.66
CA SER A 70 -12.59 -2.62 -20.84
C SER A 70 -11.38 -2.61 -19.90
N LEU A 71 -10.45 -1.67 -20.08
CA LEU A 71 -9.23 -1.56 -19.27
C LEU A 71 -9.28 -0.40 -18.27
N LEU A 72 -10.33 0.43 -18.31
CA LEU A 72 -10.40 1.61 -17.45
C LEU A 72 -10.39 1.23 -15.97
N THR A 73 -9.61 1.97 -15.19
CA THR A 73 -9.59 1.81 -13.74
C THR A 73 -10.86 2.41 -13.13
N ALA A 74 -11.20 1.93 -11.93
CA ALA A 74 -12.31 2.42 -11.14
C ALA A 74 -12.32 3.96 -11.02
N SER A 75 -11.17 4.57 -10.73
CA SER A 75 -11.02 6.02 -10.61
C SER A 75 -11.29 6.76 -11.92
N VAL A 76 -10.88 6.21 -13.07
CA VAL A 76 -11.17 6.80 -14.39
C VAL A 76 -12.65 6.73 -14.72
N VAL A 77 -13.29 5.59 -14.47
CA VAL A 77 -14.74 5.42 -14.69
C VAL A 77 -15.55 6.41 -13.86
N VAL A 78 -15.21 6.56 -12.57
CA VAL A 78 -15.88 7.54 -11.69
C VAL A 78 -15.66 8.97 -12.19
N GLY A 79 -14.45 9.31 -12.65
CA GLY A 79 -14.17 10.63 -13.22
C GLY A 79 -14.97 10.94 -14.49
N GLN A 80 -15.18 9.96 -15.37
CA GLN A 80 -15.98 10.14 -16.59
C GLN A 80 -17.46 10.43 -16.31
N LEU A 81 -18.00 9.99 -15.16
CA LEU A 81 -19.39 10.29 -14.77
C LEU A 81 -19.62 11.78 -14.50
N ILE A 82 -18.57 12.52 -14.12
CA ILE A 82 -18.61 13.97 -13.88
C ILE A 82 -18.82 14.73 -15.19
N THR A 83 -18.23 14.25 -16.29
CA THR A 83 -18.26 14.92 -17.60
C THR A 83 -19.32 14.35 -18.54
N SER A 84 -20.26 13.55 -18.05
CA SER A 84 -21.24 12.86 -18.90
C SER A 84 -22.18 13.84 -19.63
N GLU A 85 -22.36 13.62 -20.94
CA GLU A 85 -23.16 14.48 -21.83
C GLU A 85 -24.67 14.49 -21.50
N PHE A 86 -25.16 13.48 -20.76
CA PHE A 86 -26.57 13.31 -20.41
C PHE A 86 -26.99 14.01 -19.10
N GLY A 87 -26.10 14.81 -18.51
CA GLY A 87 -26.35 15.57 -17.29
C GLY A 87 -25.78 14.90 -16.05
N PHE A 88 -25.41 15.73 -15.06
CA PHE A 88 -24.73 15.29 -13.85
C PHE A 88 -25.68 14.52 -12.92
N ASN A 89 -25.56 13.18 -12.88
CA ASN A 89 -26.34 12.34 -11.98
C ASN A 89 -25.58 12.09 -10.67
N TRP A 90 -25.87 12.91 -9.65
CA TRP A 90 -25.29 12.78 -8.30
C TRP A 90 -25.49 11.41 -7.67
N ASN A 91 -26.64 10.75 -7.93
CA ASN A 91 -26.95 9.45 -7.34
C ASN A 91 -26.05 8.35 -7.90
N VAL A 92 -25.82 8.37 -9.23
CA VAL A 92 -24.95 7.41 -9.90
C VAL A 92 -23.49 7.64 -9.49
N LEU A 93 -23.05 8.90 -9.43
CA LEU A 93 -21.70 9.24 -8.99
C LEU A 93 -21.45 8.79 -7.54
N ALA A 94 -22.39 9.05 -6.64
CA ALA A 94 -22.29 8.63 -5.24
C ALA A 94 -22.25 7.10 -5.11
N ALA A 95 -23.13 6.39 -5.82
CA ALA A 95 -23.16 4.92 -5.81
C ALA A 95 -21.86 4.33 -6.35
N ALA A 96 -21.36 4.83 -7.48
CA ALA A 96 -20.09 4.42 -8.06
C ALA A 96 -18.93 4.68 -7.08
N SER A 97 -18.85 5.87 -6.50
CA SER A 97 -17.79 6.24 -5.55
C SER A 97 -17.75 5.35 -4.30
N LEU A 98 -18.93 4.97 -3.78
CA LEU A 98 -19.03 4.02 -2.67
C LEU A 98 -18.52 2.64 -3.08
N LEU A 99 -18.99 2.11 -4.22
CA LEU A 99 -18.58 0.80 -4.72
C LEU A 99 -17.07 0.73 -4.98
N THR A 100 -16.48 1.79 -5.53
CA THR A 100 -15.03 1.85 -5.79
C THR A 100 -14.21 2.00 -4.51
N THR A 101 -14.79 2.52 -3.43
CA THR A 101 -14.12 2.69 -2.13
C THR A 101 -14.11 1.39 -1.32
N LEU A 102 -15.11 0.50 -1.47
CA LEU A 102 -15.21 -0.73 -0.69
C LEU A 102 -13.97 -1.65 -0.79
N PRO A 103 -13.43 -1.97 -1.97
CA PRO A 103 -12.24 -2.82 -2.07
C PRO A 103 -11.01 -2.18 -1.41
N LEU A 104 -10.88 -0.85 -1.54
CA LEU A 104 -9.78 -0.10 -0.92
C LEU A 104 -9.85 -0.21 0.61
N LEU A 105 -11.05 -0.03 1.20
CA LEU A 105 -11.27 -0.22 2.63
C LEU A 105 -10.95 -1.64 3.09
N LEU A 106 -11.33 -2.65 2.30
CA LEU A 106 -11.00 -4.04 2.62
C LEU A 106 -9.50 -4.28 2.62
N LEU A 107 -8.77 -3.84 1.61
CA LEU A 107 -7.31 -4.02 1.52
C LEU A 107 -6.58 -3.31 2.66
N VAL A 108 -6.92 -2.06 2.93
CA VAL A 108 -6.30 -1.28 4.01
C VAL A 108 -6.68 -1.86 5.38
N GLY A 109 -7.94 -2.28 5.57
CA GLY A 109 -8.41 -2.94 6.79
C GLY A 109 -7.69 -4.27 7.06
N LEU A 110 -7.43 -5.07 6.02
CA LEU A 110 -6.64 -6.30 6.14
C LEU A 110 -5.19 -6.01 6.54
N ALA A 111 -4.56 -5.00 5.93
CA ALA A 111 -3.20 -4.58 6.29
C ALA A 111 -3.15 -4.07 7.75
N ALA A 112 -4.13 -3.26 8.17
CA ALA A 112 -4.25 -2.77 9.54
C ALA A 112 -4.42 -3.91 10.56
N ASN A 113 -5.27 -4.89 10.25
CA ASN A 113 -5.46 -6.08 11.08
C ASN A 113 -4.21 -6.97 11.14
N ALA A 114 -3.43 -7.05 10.06
CA ALA A 114 -2.16 -7.76 10.07
C ALA A 114 -1.14 -7.04 10.98
N MET A 115 -1.02 -5.71 10.87
CA MET A 115 -0.12 -4.91 11.71
C MET A 115 -0.44 -5.01 13.20
N SER A 116 -1.73 -5.01 13.57
CA SER A 116 -2.15 -5.12 14.97
C SER A 116 -1.75 -6.45 15.60
N LYS A 117 -1.87 -7.57 14.87
CA LYS A 117 -1.44 -8.90 15.33
C LYS A 117 0.08 -9.03 15.50
N LEU A 118 0.83 -8.30 14.68
CA LEU A 118 2.29 -8.35 14.66
C LEU A 118 2.94 -7.44 15.70
N THR A 119 2.17 -6.55 16.33
CA THR A 119 2.61 -5.67 17.42
C THR A 119 2.27 -6.36 18.74
N PRO A 120 3.23 -6.98 19.45
CA PRO A 120 2.95 -7.62 20.72
C PRO A 120 2.49 -6.56 21.71
N SER A 121 1.41 -6.83 22.44
CA SER A 121 0.88 -5.98 23.51
C SER A 121 1.78 -5.99 24.77
N SER A 122 3.09 -5.79 24.62
CA SER A 122 4.03 -5.74 25.74
C SER A 122 4.22 -4.29 26.20
N ARG A 123 3.27 -3.81 27.00
CA ARG A 123 3.42 -2.80 28.05
C ARG A 123 2.07 -2.67 28.79
N ARG A 124 1.75 -3.72 29.54
CA ARG A 124 1.07 -3.63 30.83
C ARG A 124 1.97 -4.28 31.85
#